data_AF-A0A351Z6N7-F1
#
_entry.id   AF-A0A351Z6N7-F1
#
_cell.length_a   1.000
_cell.length_b   1.000
_cell.length_c   1.000
_cell.angle_alpha   90.00
_cell.angle_beta   90.00
_cell.angle_gamma   90.00
#
_symmetry.space_group_name_H-M   'P 1'
#
loop_
_entity.id
_entity.type
_entity.pdbx_description
1 polymer ?
#
loop_
_entity_poly.entity_id
_entity_poly.type
_entity_poly.pdbx_seq_one_letter_code
_entity_poly.pdbx_strand_id
1 'polypeptide(L)'
;MPERILGLDIGGGSVKAVLLSRGFRGGYRVLGFLRIDIAAAGDLTKALSQLFTDQAFRDALCVTALPTGALSFREIRLPFHDDRKIR
;
A
#
# COMPACT_ATOMS: atom_id res chain seq x y z
N MET A 1 3.93 20.66 -1.69
CA MET A 1 2.51 20.24 -1.75
C MET A 1 2.28 19.17 -0.69
N PRO A 2 1.07 19.04 -0.11
CA PRO A 2 0.77 17.89 0.75
C PRO A 2 1.01 16.60 -0.04
N GLU A 3 1.76 15.68 0.58
CA GLU A 3 2.11 14.41 -0.04
C GLU A 3 0.87 13.53 -0.16
N ARG A 4 0.67 12.91 -1.33
CA ARG A 4 -0.41 11.95 -1.57
C ARG A 4 0.14 10.54 -1.44
N ILE A 5 -0.50 9.72 -0.63
CA ILE A 5 -0.11 8.34 -0.37
C ILE A 5 -1.28 7.44 -0.72
N LEU A 6 -1.06 6.48 -1.61
CA LEU A 6 -2.00 5.41 -1.94
C LEU A 6 -1.60 4.15 -1.16
N GLY A 7 -2.39 3.78 -0.16
CA GLY A 7 -2.31 2.46 0.46
C GLY A 7 -3.05 1.45 -0.42
N LEU A 8 -2.34 0.44 -0.91
CA LEU A 8 -2.86 -0.61 -1.79
C LEU A 8 -2.71 -1.99 -1.14
N ASP A 9 -3.82 -2.63 -0.81
CA ASP A 9 -3.89 -4.00 -0.27
C ASP A 9 -4.42 -4.95 -1.35
N ILE A 10 -3.61 -5.93 -1.73
CA ILE A 10 -3.97 -6.98 -2.70
C ILE A 10 -4.24 -8.25 -1.91
N GLY A 11 -5.50 -8.43 -1.50
CA GLY A 11 -5.94 -9.63 -0.80
C GLY A 11 -6.41 -10.74 -1.74
N GLY A 12 -6.69 -11.92 -1.18
CA GLY A 12 -7.05 -13.11 -1.96
C GLY A 12 -8.33 -13.02 -2.81
N GLY A 13 -9.24 -12.09 -2.52
CA GLY A 13 -10.49 -11.91 -3.28
C GLY A 13 -10.81 -10.48 -3.71
N SER A 14 -10.04 -9.49 -3.23
CA SER A 14 -10.30 -8.09 -3.55
C SER A 14 -9.05 -7.23 -3.49
N VAL A 15 -8.98 -6.24 -4.37
CA VAL A 15 -8.07 -5.10 -4.25
C VAL A 15 -8.74 -4.02 -3.42
N LYS A 16 -8.03 -3.50 -2.41
CA LYS A 16 -8.49 -2.36 -1.60
C LYS A 16 -7.49 -1.22 -1.73
N ALA A 17 -8.00 -0.01 -1.89
CA ALA A 17 -7.21 1.19 -2.06
C ALA A 17 -7.72 2.28 -1.12
N VAL A 18 -6.81 2.98 -0.45
CA VAL A 18 -7.09 4.17 0.35
C VAL A 18 -6.11 5.26 -0.04
N LEU A 19 -6.63 6.39 -0.49
CA LEU A 19 -5.84 7.57 -0.82
C LEU A 19 -5.84 8.54 0.36
N LEU A 20 -4.65 8.90 0.82
CA LEU A 20 -4.43 9.84 1.91
C LEU A 20 -3.71 11.09 1.41
N SER A 21 -4.01 12.24 2.01
CA SER A 21 -3.13 13.41 2.00
C SER A 21 -2.45 13.59 3.34
N ARG A 22 -1.14 13.83 3.33
CA ARG A 22 -0.35 14.20 4.51
C ARG A 22 -0.10 15.71 4.51
N GLY A 23 -0.69 16.41 5.48
CA GLY A 23 -0.49 17.84 5.67
C GLY A 23 0.85 18.16 6.33
N PHE A 24 1.29 19.42 6.23
CA PHE A 24 2.59 19.88 6.74
C PHE A 24 2.81 19.70 8.26
N ARG A 25 1.73 19.64 9.05
CA ARG A 25 1.79 19.41 10.51
C ARG A 25 1.62 17.92 10.90
N GLY A 26 1.81 17.00 9.95
CA GLY A 26 1.73 15.55 10.19
C GLY A 26 0.31 14.97 10.23
N GLY A 27 -0.73 15.80 10.02
CA GLY A 27 -2.11 15.33 9.95
C GLY A 27 -2.41 14.57 8.65
N TYR A 28 -3.17 13.48 8.75
CA TYR A 28 -3.64 12.71 7.60
C TYR A 28 -5.12 12.98 7.34
N ARG A 29 -5.52 12.97 6.07
CA ARG A 29 -6.92 13.02 5.65
C ARG A 29 -7.15 11.98 4.55
N VAL A 30 -8.23 11.22 4.67
CA VAL A 30 -8.71 10.34 3.60
C VAL A 30 -9.30 11.20 2.49
N LEU A 31 -8.78 11.03 1.28
CA LEU A 31 -9.26 11.69 0.07
C LEU A 31 -10.19 10.79 -0.75
N GLY A 32 -10.02 9.48 -0.65
CA GLY A 32 -10.83 8.50 -1.36
C GLY A 32 -10.50 7.08 -0.93
N PHE A 33 -11.42 6.15 -1.19
CA PHE A 33 -11.22 4.73 -0.98
C PHE A 33 -12.01 3.92 -2.01
N LEU A 34 -11.50 2.74 -2.34
CA LEU A 34 -12.12 1.80 -3.26
C LEU A 34 -11.90 0.37 -2.77
N ARG A 35 -12.88 -0.49 -3.04
CA ARG A 35 -12.75 -1.94 -2.92
C ARG A 35 -13.29 -2.57 -4.20
N ILE A 36 -12.46 -3.36 -4.86
CA ILE A 36 -12.79 -4.03 -6.12
C ILE A 36 -12.67 -5.53 -5.89
N ASP A 37 -13.76 -6.25 -6.13
CA ASP A 37 -13.75 -7.71 -6.12
C ASP A 37 -12.99 -8.21 -7.36
N ILE A 38 -12.00 -9.09 -7.14
CA ILE A 38 -11.12 -9.57 -8.21
C ILE A 38 -11.88 -10.50 -9.16
N ALA A 39 -12.77 -11.34 -8.65
CA ALA A 39 -13.53 -12.27 -9.47
C ALA A 39 -14.55 -11.52 -10.33
N ALA A 40 -15.22 -10.52 -9.77
CA ALA A 40 -16.15 -9.66 -10.53
C ALA A 40 -15.43 -8.82 -11.59
N ALA A 41 -14.20 -8.38 -11.33
CA ALA A 41 -13.36 -7.71 -12.33
C ALA A 41 -12.77 -8.67 -13.39
N GLY A 42 -12.90 -9.98 -13.17
CA GLY A 42 -12.41 -11.06 -14.03
C GLY A 42 -11.03 -11.57 -13.64
N ASP A 43 -10.10 -10.69 -13.29
CA ASP A 43 -8.77 -11.03 -12.79
C ASP A 43 -8.13 -9.83 -12.05
N LEU A 44 -6.96 -10.08 -11.44
CA LEU A 44 -6.24 -9.06 -10.68
C LEU A 44 -5.78 -7.88 -11.56
N THR A 45 -5.31 -8.17 -12.78
CA THR A 45 -4.82 -7.13 -13.69
C THR A 45 -5.95 -6.17 -14.04
N LYS A 46 -7.13 -6.68 -14.36
CA LYS A 46 -8.34 -5.89 -14.62
C LYS A 46 -8.81 -5.13 -13.39
N ALA A 47 -8.77 -5.74 -12.21
CA ALA A 47 -9.10 -5.04 -10.96
C ALA A 47 -8.18 -3.83 -10.72
N LEU A 48 -6.87 -3.99 -10.97
CA LEU A 48 -5.90 -2.89 -10.87
C LEU A 48 -6.12 -1.84 -11.96
N SER A 49 -6.37 -2.26 -13.21
CA SER A 49 -6.71 -1.33 -14.29
C SER A 49 -7.96 -0.50 -13.95
N GLN A 50 -8.98 -1.14 -13.38
CA GLN A 50 -10.21 -0.47 -12.93
C GLN A 50 -9.94 0.54 -11.82
N LEU A 51 -9.14 0.19 -10.79
CA LEU A 51 -8.73 1.11 -9.73
C LEU A 51 -8.12 2.38 -10.31
N PHE A 52 -7.19 2.21 -11.24
CA PHE A 52 -6.50 3.34 -11.82
C PHE A 52 -7.34 4.06 -12.88
N THR A 53 -8.54 3.64 -13.28
CA THR A 53 -9.38 4.47 -14.16
C THR A 53 -9.70 5.82 -13.53
N ASP A 54 -9.82 5.88 -12.21
CA ASP A 54 -9.93 7.13 -11.46
C ASP A 54 -8.56 7.81 -11.32
N GLN A 55 -8.43 8.99 -11.93
CA GLN A 55 -7.20 9.78 -11.90
C GLN A 55 -6.80 10.23 -10.50
N ALA A 56 -7.73 10.28 -9.54
CA ALA A 56 -7.37 10.60 -8.15
C ALA A 56 -6.39 9.58 -7.54
N PHE A 57 -6.39 8.34 -8.03
CA PHE A 57 -5.49 7.28 -7.59
C PHE A 57 -4.20 7.19 -8.41
N ARG A 58 -4.07 7.97 -9.50
CA ARG A 58 -2.82 8.16 -10.24
C ARG A 58 -2.01 9.28 -9.57
N ASP A 59 -0.70 9.25 -9.67
CA ASP A 59 0.22 10.28 -9.15
C ASP A 59 0.30 10.41 -7.61
N ALA A 60 0.21 9.29 -6.91
CA ALA A 60 0.48 9.19 -5.46
C ALA A 60 1.63 8.22 -5.18
N LEU A 61 2.34 8.41 -4.06
CA LEU A 61 3.27 7.41 -3.54
C LEU A 61 2.48 6.15 -3.21
N CYS A 62 2.72 5.07 -3.94
CA CYS A 62 2.05 3.80 -3.71
C CYS A 62 2.78 3.00 -2.63
N VAL A 63 2.06 2.62 -1.59
CA VAL A 63 2.52 1.75 -0.50
C VAL A 63 1.67 0.48 -0.55
N THR A 64 2.32 -0.67 -0.67
CA THR A 64 1.66 -1.98 -0.70
C THR A 64 2.37 -2.98 0.21
N ALA A 65 1.83 -4.18 0.32
CA ALA A 65 2.35 -5.24 1.17
C ALA A 65 2.55 -6.53 0.39
N LEU A 66 3.56 -7.31 0.79
CA LEU A 66 3.73 -8.69 0.34
C LEU A 66 2.84 -9.61 1.18
N PRO A 67 2.33 -10.71 0.60
CA PRO A 67 1.56 -11.70 1.36
C PRO A 67 2.43 -12.30 2.46
N THR A 68 1.88 -12.44 3.66
CA THR A 68 2.58 -12.97 4.83
C THR A 68 3.15 -14.37 4.61
N GLY A 69 2.46 -15.22 3.83
CA GLY A 69 2.97 -16.56 3.47
C GLY A 69 4.21 -16.56 2.59
N ALA A 70 4.57 -15.43 1.98
CA ALA A 70 5.80 -15.27 1.19
C ALA A 70 6.97 -14.67 1.99
N LEU A 71 6.76 -14.37 3.28
CA LEU A 71 7.75 -13.75 4.15
C LEU A 71 8.00 -14.59 5.40
N SER A 72 9.25 -14.61 5.85
CA SER A 72 9.63 -15.19 7.13
C SER A 72 10.00 -14.07 8.09
N PHE A 73 9.24 -13.93 9.18
CA PHE A 73 9.52 -12.98 10.25
C PHE A 73 10.31 -13.68 11.36
N ARG A 74 11.49 -13.14 11.69
CA ARG A 74 12.30 -13.65 12.81
C ARG A 74 12.82 -12.49 13.65
N GLU A 75 12.75 -12.67 14.96
CA GLU A 75 13.46 -11.83 15.90
C GLU A 75 14.85 -12.43 16.11
N ILE A 76 15.90 -11.63 15.89
CA ILE A 76 17.29 -12.03 16.12
C ILE A 76 17.95 -11.03 17.07
N ARG A 77 18.79 -11.53 17.98
CA ARG A 77 19.62 -10.68 18.84
C ARG A 77 21.05 -10.70 18.32
N LEU A 78 21.57 -9.53 18.01
CA LEU A 78 22.95 -9.36 17.59
C LEU A 78 23.81 -9.02 18.81
N PRO A 79 25.07 -9.48 18.89
CA PRO A 79 25.99 -9.13 19.98
C PRO A 79 26.52 -7.69 19.88
N PHE A 80 25.95 -6.87 19.00
CA PHE A 80 26.31 -5.49 18.75
C PHE A 80 25.07 -4.67 18.43
N HIS A 81 25.16 -3.36 18.67
CA HIS A 81 24.08 -2.39 18.49
C HIS A 81 24.46 -1.24 17.56
N ASP A 82 25.67 -1.24 17.00
CA ASP A 82 26.14 -0.20 16.08
C ASP A 82 25.51 -0.40 14.69
N ASP A 83 24.73 0.59 14.24
CA ASP A 83 24.06 0.59 12.93
C ASP A 83 25.02 0.32 11.77
N ARG A 84 26.28 0.77 11.86
CA ARG A 84 27.32 0.51 10.84
C ARG A 84 27.75 -0.94 10.77
N LYS A 85 27.51 -1.73 11.81
CA LYS A 85 27.77 -3.18 11.86
C LYS A 85 26.53 -4.01 11.49
N ILE A 86 25.35 -3.40 11.53
CA ILE A 86 24.05 -4.03 11.25
C ILE A 86 23.68 -3.89 9.76
N ARG A 87 24.00 -2.73 9.16
CA ARG A 87 23.69 -2.41 7.76
C ARG A 87 24.72 -2.90 6.77
#